data_AF-A0A968TFP7-F1
#
_entry.id   AF-A0A968TFP7-F1
#
_cell.length_a   1.000
_cell.length_b   1.000
_cell.length_c   1.000
_cell.angle_alpha   90.00
_cell.angle_beta   90.00
_cell.angle_gamma   90.00
#
_symmetry.space_group_name_H-M   'P 1'
#
loop_
_entity.id
_entity.type
_entity.pdbx_description
1 polymer ?
#
loop_
_entity_poly.entity_id
_entity_poly.type
_entity_poly.pdbx_seq_one_letter_code
_entity_poly.pdbx_strand_id
1 'polypeptide(L)'
;MKITIEVTGDIDTEDEELSMILSQAYEEWKEEIKRQEMQQGMQQGMQRGQRLSIENLLKARFGELHEQLVQIIPSVLMLPIEEYTPVLLQLSREELLARFPIPN
;
A
#
# COMPACT_ATOMS: atom_id res chain seq x y z
N MET A 1 23.22 8.78 -2.16
CA MET A 1 24.41 8.58 -1.29
C MET A 1 25.30 7.56 -1.98
N LYS A 2 26.47 7.95 -2.50
CA LYS A 2 27.45 7.02 -3.06
C LYS A 2 28.43 6.68 -1.94
N ILE A 3 28.47 5.42 -1.52
CA ILE A 3 29.52 4.95 -0.61
C ILE A 3 30.69 4.55 -1.53
N THR A 4 31.69 5.42 -1.63
CA THR A 4 32.96 5.11 -2.29
C THR A 4 33.90 4.63 -1.19
N ILE A 5 34.22 3.34 -1.19
CA ILE A 5 35.25 2.78 -0.31
C ILE A 5 36.55 2.81 -1.11
N GLU A 6 37.43 3.76 -0.81
CA GLU A 6 38.80 3.79 -1.34
C GLU A 6 39.66 2.83 -0.51
N VAL A 7 39.88 1.62 -1.01
CA VAL A 7 40.82 0.66 -0.42
C VAL A 7 42.20 0.96 -0.97
N THR A 8 43.07 1.57 -0.16
CA THR A 8 44.49 1.79 -0.47
C THR A 8 45.33 1.04 0.56
N GLY A 9 45.83 -0.15 0.20
CA GLY A 9 46.71 -0.98 1.03
C GLY A 9 46.75 -2.43 0.52
N ASP A 10 47.91 -3.09 0.61
CA ASP A 10 48.16 -4.49 0.19
C ASP A 10 47.01 -5.42 0.60
N ILE A 11 46.38 -6.08 -0.38
CA ILE A 11 45.22 -6.95 -0.18
C ILE A 11 45.73 -8.24 0.48
N ASP A 12 45.66 -8.30 1.81
CA ASP A 12 45.91 -9.54 2.55
C ASP A 12 44.68 -10.46 2.42
N THR A 13 44.82 -11.77 2.61
CA THR A 13 43.72 -12.74 2.42
C THR A 13 42.48 -12.46 3.29
N GLU A 14 42.65 -11.75 4.40
CA GLU A 14 41.56 -11.29 5.25
C GLU A 14 40.67 -10.22 4.56
N ASP A 15 41.23 -9.40 3.66
CA ASP A 15 40.47 -8.39 2.90
C ASP A 15 39.62 -9.03 1.79
N GLU A 16 40.03 -10.18 1.24
CA GLU A 16 39.22 -10.95 0.29
C GLU A 16 38.01 -11.61 0.97
N GLU A 17 38.20 -12.19 2.16
CA GLU A 17 37.09 -12.77 2.94
C GLU A 17 36.09 -11.69 3.36
N LEU A 18 36.57 -10.54 3.85
CA LEU A 18 35.72 -9.41 4.21
C LEU A 18 34.98 -8.85 2.99
N SER A 19 35.63 -8.73 1.84
CA SER A 19 34.99 -8.30 0.59
C SER A 19 33.91 -9.28 0.12
N MET A 20 34.14 -10.59 0.26
CA MET A 20 33.16 -11.62 -0.07
C MET A 20 31.94 -11.54 0.85
N ILE A 21 32.15 -11.40 2.16
CA ILE A 21 31.08 -11.25 3.16
C ILE A 21 30.26 -9.97 2.90
N LEU A 22 30.94 -8.85 2.63
CA LEU A 22 30.26 -7.58 2.35
C LEU A 22 29.47 -7.62 1.04
N SER A 23 30.01 -8.27 0.00
CA SER A 23 29.30 -8.47 -1.27
C SER A 23 28.03 -9.31 -1.05
N GLN A 24 28.14 -10.40 -0.31
CA GLN A 24 27.01 -11.27 0.05
C GLN A 24 25.95 -10.49 0.84
N ALA A 25 26.36 -9.76 1.89
CA ALA A 25 25.45 -8.96 2.71
C ALA A 25 24.75 -7.86 1.90
N TYR A 26 25.45 -7.25 0.93
CA TYR A 26 24.86 -6.26 0.04
C TYR A 26 23.83 -6.86 -0.92
N GLU A 27 24.07 -8.05 -1.47
CA GLU A 27 23.09 -8.77 -2.28
C GLU A 27 21.84 -9.13 -1.48
N GLU A 28 22.02 -9.69 -0.27
CA GLU A 28 20.92 -10.04 0.63
C GLU A 28 20.06 -8.81 0.99
N TRP A 29 20.71 -7.70 1.33
CA TRP A 29 20.03 -6.45 1.62
C TRP A 29 19.23 -5.92 0.42
N LYS A 30 19.78 -5.97 -0.80
CA LYS A 30 19.06 -5.58 -2.02
C LYS A 30 17.83 -6.45 -2.26
N GLU A 31 17.95 -7.76 -2.07
CA GLU A 31 16.82 -8.68 -2.20
C GLU A 31 15.72 -8.41 -1.17
N GLU A 32 16.11 -8.11 0.07
CA GLU A 32 15.19 -7.75 1.13
C GLU A 32 14.42 -6.46 0.80
N ILE A 33 15.13 -5.40 0.40
CA ILE A 33 14.51 -4.14 -0.01
C ILE A 33 13.55 -4.37 -1.17
N LYS A 34 13.96 -5.12 -2.21
CA LYS A 34 13.09 -5.44 -3.34
C LYS A 34 11.82 -6.18 -2.91
N ARG A 35 11.94 -7.11 -1.96
CA ARG A 35 10.80 -7.85 -1.40
C ARG A 35 9.87 -6.91 -0.63
N GLN A 36 10.42 -6.03 0.21
CA GLN A 36 9.64 -5.03 0.96
C GLN A 36 8.91 -4.07 0.01
N GLU A 37 9.60 -3.53 -1.00
CA GLU A 37 9.00 -2.64 -2.00
C GLU A 37 7.86 -3.33 -2.77
N MET A 38 8.04 -4.60 -3.16
CA MET A 38 7.00 -5.37 -3.84
C MET A 38 5.77 -5.57 -2.95
N GLN A 39 5.98 -5.90 -1.67
CA GLN A 39 4.89 -6.05 -0.70
C GLN A 39 4.15 -4.73 -0.47
N GLN A 40 4.87 -3.63 -0.29
CA GLN A 40 4.28 -2.30 -0.14
C GLN A 40 3.49 -1.89 -1.39
N GLY A 41 4.05 -2.12 -2.59
CA GLY A 41 3.38 -1.85 -3.85
C GLY A 41 2.09 -2.65 -4.02
N MET A 42 2.09 -3.92 -3.63
CA MET A 42 0.90 -4.77 -3.66
C MET A 42 -0.17 -4.28 -2.68
N GLN A 43 0.20 -3.93 -1.45
CA GLN A 43 -0.73 -3.41 -0.45
C GLN A 43 -1.34 -2.06 -0.89
N GLN A 44 -0.51 -1.13 -1.38
CA GLN A 44 -0.98 0.15 -1.91
C GLN A 44 -1.89 -0.02 -3.12
N GLY A 45 -1.52 -0.94 -4.04
CA GLY A 45 -2.33 -1.27 -5.21
C GLY A 45 -3.70 -1.82 -4.83
N MET A 46 -3.75 -2.71 -3.84
CA MET A 46 -5.00 -3.27 -3.31
C MET A 46 -5.88 -2.19 -2.67
N GLN A 47 -5.33 -1.35 -1.80
CA GLN A 47 -6.07 -0.25 -1.16
C GLN A 47 -6.62 0.75 -2.18
N ARG A 48 -5.80 1.16 -3.17
CA ARG A 48 -6.24 2.06 -4.26
C ARG A 48 -7.31 1.40 -5.12
N GLY A 49 -7.16 0.12 -5.43
CA GLY A 49 -8.13 -0.66 -6.20
C GLY A 49 -9.47 -0.79 -5.49
N GLN A 50 -9.48 -1.09 -4.18
CA GLN A 50 -10.70 -1.11 -3.37
C GLN A 50 -11.39 0.25 -3.35
N ARG A 51 -10.63 1.32 -3.10
CA ARG A 51 -11.16 2.69 -3.12
C ARG A 51 -11.85 3.01 -4.45
N LEU A 52 -11.14 2.78 -5.56
CA LEU A 52 -11.67 3.03 -6.90
C LEU A 52 -12.93 2.19 -7.18
N SER A 53 -12.97 0.95 -6.70
CA SER A 53 -14.11 0.06 -6.86
C SER A 53 -15.34 0.58 -6.11
N ILE A 54 -15.15 1.09 -4.89
CA ILE A 54 -16.22 1.73 -4.10
C ILE A 54 -16.71 3.01 -4.78
N GLU A 55 -15.80 3.89 -5.22
CA GLU A 55 -16.13 5.13 -5.93
C GLU A 55 -16.96 4.84 -7.18
N ASN A 56 -16.53 3.89 -8.01
CA ASN A 56 -17.25 3.50 -9.22
C ASN A 56 -18.62 2.87 -8.91
N LEU A 57 -18.70 2.03 -7.88
CA LEU A 57 -19.97 1.41 -7.48
C LEU A 57 -20.98 2.46 -7.03
N LEU A 58 -20.56 3.37 -6.14
CA LEU A 58 -21.41 4.46 -5.67
C LEU A 58 -21.83 5.37 -6.83
N LYS A 59 -20.93 5.63 -7.79
CA LYS A 59 -21.24 6.41 -9.00
C LYS A 59 -22.27 5.73 -9.88
N ALA A 60 -22.15 4.41 -10.05
CA ALA A 60 -23.09 3.63 -10.82
C ALA A 60 -24.49 3.58 -10.17
N ARG A 61 -24.57 3.55 -8.83
CA ARG A 61 -25.84 3.49 -8.09
C ARG A 61 -26.53 4.84 -7.95
N PHE A 62 -25.78 5.90 -7.67
CA PHE A 62 -26.33 7.18 -7.24
C PHE A 62 -26.06 8.34 -8.21
N GLY A 63 -25.37 8.08 -9.32
CA GLY A 63 -24.96 9.13 -10.26
C GLY A 63 -23.73 9.86 -9.77
N GLU A 64 -23.69 11.19 -9.86
CA GLU A 64 -22.52 11.95 -9.40
C GLU A 64 -22.24 11.72 -7.91
N LEU A 65 -20.99 11.38 -7.58
CA LEU A 65 -20.56 11.31 -6.18
C LEU A 65 -20.51 12.73 -5.63
N HIS A 66 -21.46 13.03 -4.76
CA HIS A 66 -21.43 14.24 -3.97
C HIS A 66 -20.36 14.11 -2.88
N GLU A 67 -19.83 15.24 -2.42
CA GLU A 67 -18.76 15.31 -1.42
C GLU A 67 -19.03 14.42 -0.18
N GLN A 68 -20.27 14.40 0.30
CA GLN A 68 -20.70 13.57 1.43
C GLN A 68 -20.45 12.08 1.22
N LEU A 69 -20.69 11.55 0.02
CA LEU A 69 -20.46 10.13 -0.30
C LEU A 69 -18.98 9.81 -0.44
N VAL A 70 -18.15 10.77 -0.86
CA VAL A 70 -16.69 10.60 -0.89
C VAL A 70 -16.12 10.53 0.52
N GLN A 71 -16.66 11.33 1.44
CA GLN A 71 -16.19 11.42 2.82
C GLN A 71 -16.44 10.15 3.64
N ILE A 72 -17.42 9.31 3.27
CA ILE A 72 -17.66 8.04 3.96
C ILE A 72 -16.74 6.90 3.51
N ILE A 73 -16.09 7.03 2.34
CA ILE A 73 -15.27 5.97 1.73
C ILE A 73 -14.14 5.48 2.67
N PRO A 74 -13.41 6.35 3.39
CA PRO A 74 -12.43 5.91 4.37
C PRO A 74 -13.03 4.98 5.44
N SER A 75 -14.21 5.31 5.97
CA SER A 75 -14.91 4.48 6.97
C SER A 75 -15.38 3.15 6.38
N VAL A 76 -15.81 3.14 5.12
CA VAL A 76 -16.19 1.91 4.40
C VAL A 76 -14.98 1.00 4.18
N LEU A 77 -13.82 1.57 3.83
CA LEU A 77 -12.56 0.83 3.61
C LEU A 77 -11.99 0.19 4.88
N MET A 78 -12.47 0.57 6.06
CA MET A 78 -12.10 -0.11 7.32
C MET A 78 -12.82 -1.46 7.50
N LEU A 79 -13.87 -1.72 6.72
CA LEU A 79 -14.61 -2.97 6.76
C LEU A 79 -14.00 -4.00 5.78
N PRO A 80 -14.09 -5.30 6.08
CA PRO A 80 -13.82 -6.36 5.11
C PRO A 80 -14.71 -6.25 3.86
N ILE A 81 -14.22 -6.75 2.73
CA ILE A 81 -14.92 -6.67 1.43
C ILE A 81 -16.26 -7.40 1.45
N GLU A 82 -16.34 -8.49 2.18
CA GLU A 82 -17.54 -9.30 2.40
C GLU A 82 -18.61 -8.53 3.19
N GLU A 83 -18.20 -7.56 4.00
CA GLU A 83 -19.10 -6.75 4.83
C GLU A 83 -19.56 -5.48 4.12
N TYR A 84 -18.67 -4.74 3.45
CA TYR A 84 -19.09 -3.49 2.81
C TYR A 84 -19.82 -3.71 1.49
N THR A 85 -19.53 -4.75 0.72
CA THR A 85 -20.16 -4.97 -0.60
C THR A 85 -21.69 -5.05 -0.52
N PRO A 86 -22.30 -5.90 0.33
CA PRO A 86 -23.76 -5.94 0.44
C PRO A 86 -24.34 -4.62 0.95
N VAL A 87 -23.66 -3.95 1.89
CA VAL A 87 -24.06 -2.65 2.44
C VAL A 87 -24.12 -1.58 1.35
N LEU A 88 -23.09 -1.50 0.51
CA LEU A 88 -23.01 -0.58 -0.62
C LEU A 88 -23.96 -0.92 -1.76
N LEU A 89 -24.55 -2.11 -1.81
CA LEU A 89 -25.52 -2.52 -2.85
C LEU A 89 -26.97 -2.37 -2.38
N GLN A 90 -27.22 -2.56 -1.08
CA GLN A 90 -28.57 -2.63 -0.52
C GLN A 90 -29.04 -1.30 0.05
N LEU A 91 -28.16 -0.56 0.73
CA LEU A 91 -28.57 0.67 1.41
C LEU A 91 -28.80 1.83 0.43
N SER A 92 -29.73 2.71 0.78
CA SER A 92 -29.92 4.01 0.12
C SER A 92 -28.76 4.96 0.42
N ARG A 93 -28.73 6.11 -0.26
CA ARG A 93 -27.72 7.15 -0.01
C ARG A 93 -27.81 7.64 1.44
N GLU A 94 -29.00 7.92 1.91
CA GLU A 94 -29.27 8.47 3.24
C GLU A 94 -28.90 7.45 4.33
N GLU A 95 -29.21 6.18 4.11
CA GLU A 95 -28.84 5.08 5.02
C GLU A 95 -27.32 4.89 5.09
N LEU A 96 -26.61 5.02 3.96
CA LEU A 96 -25.15 4.98 3.94
C LEU A 96 -24.53 6.12 4.75
N LEU A 97 -25.02 7.36 4.57
CA LEU A 97 -24.55 8.52 5.31
C LEU A 97 -24.87 8.43 6.81
N ALA A 98 -26.02 7.83 7.17
CA ALA A 98 -26.38 7.60 8.56
C ALA A 98 -25.52 6.51 9.21
N ARG A 99 -25.15 5.48 8.46
CA ARG A 99 -24.34 4.35 8.95
C ARG A 99 -22.86 4.68 9.08
N PHE A 100 -22.32 5.50 8.16
CA PHE A 100 -20.93 5.91 8.14
C PHE A 100 -20.86 7.42 8.38
N PRO A 101 -20.86 7.87 9.64
CA PRO A 101 -20.73 9.29 9.94
C PRO A 101 -19.37 9.81 9.45
N ILE A 102 -19.38 11.03 8.93
CA ILE A 102 -18.18 11.73 8.48
C ILE A 102 -17.24 11.88 9.69
N PRO A 103 -15.99 11.40 9.61
CA PRO A 103 -15.02 11.63 10.68
C PRO A 103 -14.74 13.12 10.83
N ASN A 104 -14.77 13.64 12.07
CA ASN A 104 -14.45 15.02 12.43
C ASN A 104 -13.00 15.39 12.09
#